data_AF-A0A0R2EP02-F1
#
_entry.id   AF-A0A0R2EP02-F1
#
_cell.length_a   1.000
_cell.length_b   1.000
_cell.length_c   1.000
_cell.angle_alpha   90.00
_cell.angle_beta   90.00
_cell.angle_gamma   90.00
#
_symmetry.space_group_name_H-M   'P 1'
#
loop_
_entity.id
_entity.type
_entity.pdbx_description
1 polymer ?
#
loop_
_entity_poly.entity_id
_entity_poly.type
_entity_poly.pdbx_seq_one_letter_code
_entity_poly.pdbx_strand_id
1 'polypeptide(L)'
;MFNQEDFAVFDDLTLAGRLAKVRSVIDPKFEALAPAIIETMGQTKPVYGHVAKHLRRFKNPPMNTWIAFSGNPRGYKMAPHIMLGFWDDRLFIWLAVLAEAKERQRLTPVLAGMLPQFTTLGATYEISQNHMAKPAADLTLRNLEKQLEHYQTVKQADFLVGRQWFKNDPIFDDPDQLRATLLQTFAELAPFYETLNL
;
A
#
# COMPACT_ATOMS: atom_id res chain seq x y z
N MET A 1 9.33 14.78 5.53
CA MET A 1 8.94 14.11 4.28
C MET A 1 9.93 12.99 3.96
N PHE A 2 9.60 12.07 3.06
CA PHE A 2 10.53 11.03 2.61
C PHE A 2 11.58 11.57 1.63
N ASN A 3 12.77 10.96 1.60
CA ASN A 3 13.85 11.29 0.66
C ASN A 3 14.63 10.02 0.27
N GLN A 4 15.64 10.16 -0.62
CA GLN A 4 16.44 9.04 -1.10
C GLN A 4 17.25 8.33 0.00
N GLU A 5 17.65 9.02 1.07
CA GLU A 5 18.44 8.43 2.16
C GLU A 5 17.62 7.44 3.00
N ASP A 6 16.29 7.57 3.01
CA ASP A 6 15.38 6.67 3.72
C ASP A 6 15.49 5.21 3.27
N PHE A 7 15.91 4.98 2.02
CA PHE A 7 16.12 3.62 1.50
C PHE A 7 17.31 2.91 2.17
N ALA A 8 18.25 3.64 2.77
CA ALA A 8 19.43 3.07 3.43
C ALA A 8 19.09 2.28 4.71
N VAL A 9 17.84 2.36 5.21
CA VAL A 9 17.41 1.48 6.32
C VAL A 9 17.48 0.01 5.94
N PHE A 10 17.31 -0.33 4.66
CA PHE A 10 17.31 -1.70 4.16
C PHE A 10 18.72 -2.29 4.00
N ASP A 11 19.77 -1.46 4.00
CA ASP A 11 21.17 -1.89 3.93
C ASP A 11 21.62 -2.63 5.20
N ASP A 12 20.92 -2.43 6.32
CA ASP A 12 21.13 -3.26 7.50
C ASP A 12 20.55 -4.65 7.26
N LEU A 13 21.43 -5.65 7.18
CA LEU A 13 21.04 -7.04 6.91
C LEU A 13 20.62 -7.80 8.18
N THR A 14 20.70 -7.18 9.36
CA THR A 14 20.28 -7.78 10.62
C THR A 14 18.82 -7.44 10.94
N LEU A 15 18.08 -8.38 11.53
CA LEU A 15 16.70 -8.14 11.97
C LEU A 15 16.61 -6.97 12.98
N ALA A 16 17.48 -6.98 13.99
CA ALA A 16 17.47 -5.97 15.04
C ALA A 16 17.85 -4.58 14.49
N GLY A 17 18.93 -4.50 13.71
CA GLY A 17 19.41 -3.25 13.14
C GLY A 17 18.43 -2.63 12.15
N ARG A 18 17.89 -3.43 11.20
CA ARG A 18 16.86 -2.92 10.27
C ARG A 18 15.60 -2.43 10.99
N LEU A 19 15.10 -3.18 11.97
CA LEU A 19 13.91 -2.75 12.72
C LEU A 19 14.17 -1.49 13.55
N ALA A 20 15.37 -1.33 14.12
CA ALA A 20 15.75 -0.12 14.82
C ALA A 20 15.75 1.09 13.88
N LYS A 21 16.37 0.96 12.69
CA LYS A 21 16.39 2.02 11.67
C LYS A 21 14.99 2.36 11.14
N VAL A 22 14.16 1.36 10.86
CA VAL A 22 12.76 1.60 10.43
C VAL A 22 12.01 2.42 11.48
N ARG A 23 12.14 2.06 12.77
CA ARG A 23 11.48 2.78 13.88
C ARG A 23 12.01 4.19 14.09
N SER A 24 13.30 4.42 13.88
CA SER A 24 13.89 5.75 14.13
C SER A 24 13.81 6.69 12.93
N VAL A 25 13.69 6.16 11.71
CA VAL A 25 13.75 6.94 10.46
C VAL A 25 12.41 6.98 9.73
N ILE A 26 11.78 5.82 9.53
CA ILE A 26 10.61 5.69 8.63
C ILE A 26 9.29 5.87 9.39
N ASP A 27 9.13 5.18 10.52
CA ASP A 27 7.88 5.20 11.29
C ASP A 27 7.44 6.64 11.67
N PRO A 28 8.33 7.54 12.14
CA PRO A 28 7.95 8.92 12.45
C PRO A 28 7.45 9.71 11.23
N LYS A 29 7.98 9.42 10.03
CA LYS A 29 7.55 10.05 8.78
C LYS A 29 6.19 9.54 8.33
N PHE A 30 5.90 8.25 8.52
CA PHE A 30 4.56 7.71 8.32
C PHE A 30 3.54 8.37 9.26
N GLU A 31 3.86 8.43 10.55
CA GLU A 31 2.98 9.00 11.58
C GLU A 31 2.72 10.49 11.34
N ALA A 32 3.74 11.26 10.94
CA ALA A 32 3.59 12.67 10.63
C ALA A 32 2.69 12.94 9.40
N LEU A 33 2.69 12.05 8.41
CA LEU A 33 1.88 12.20 7.20
C LEU A 33 0.45 11.66 7.37
N ALA A 34 0.22 10.75 8.32
CA ALA A 34 -1.03 10.04 8.51
C ALA A 34 -2.27 10.96 8.69
N PRO A 35 -2.24 12.06 9.48
CA PRO A 35 -3.40 12.94 9.62
C PRO A 35 -3.85 13.55 8.29
N ALA A 36 -2.89 14.04 7.49
CA ALA A 36 -3.18 14.63 6.19
C ALA A 36 -3.71 13.59 5.18
N ILE A 37 -3.21 12.35 5.23
CA ILE A 37 -3.74 11.24 4.43
C ILE A 37 -5.19 10.94 4.82
N ILE A 38 -5.48 10.80 6.12
CA ILE A 38 -6.83 10.50 6.62
C ILE A 38 -7.81 11.59 6.21
N GLU A 39 -7.43 12.86 6.36
CA GLU A 39 -8.23 14.00 5.90
C GLU A 39 -8.47 13.95 4.38
N THR A 40 -7.41 13.70 3.60
CA THR A 40 -7.48 13.64 2.13
C THR A 40 -8.36 12.50 1.63
N MET A 41 -8.39 11.36 2.32
CA MET A 41 -9.28 10.25 1.98
C MET A 41 -10.76 10.59 2.16
N GLY A 42 -11.10 11.62 2.97
CA GLY A 42 -12.45 12.19 3.06
C GLY A 42 -13.55 11.20 3.45
N GLN A 43 -13.21 10.11 4.15
CA GLN A 43 -14.15 9.02 4.41
C GLN A 43 -15.22 9.42 5.42
N THR A 44 -16.45 9.02 5.16
CA THR A 44 -17.59 9.22 6.08
C THR A 44 -17.46 8.41 7.36
N LYS A 45 -16.83 7.23 7.29
CA LYS A 45 -16.50 6.37 8.44
C LYS A 45 -15.06 6.65 8.90
N PRO A 46 -14.76 6.51 10.21
CA PRO A 46 -13.40 6.70 10.72
C PRO A 46 -12.36 5.79 10.03
N VAL A 47 -11.20 6.35 9.74
CA VAL A 47 -10.02 5.64 9.21
C VAL A 47 -8.89 5.75 10.21
N TYR A 48 -8.19 4.64 10.44
CA TYR A 48 -7.10 4.52 11.42
C TYR A 48 -5.79 4.13 10.74
N GLY A 49 -4.70 4.81 11.11
CA GLY A 49 -3.35 4.47 10.68
C GLY A 49 -2.73 3.34 11.52
N HIS A 50 -2.09 2.38 10.86
CA HIS A 50 -1.45 1.22 11.48
C HIS A 50 -0.06 0.99 10.89
N VAL A 51 0.98 1.35 11.65
CA VAL A 51 2.36 1.03 11.27
C VAL A 51 2.60 -0.49 11.37
N ALA A 52 3.24 -1.06 10.36
CA ALA A 52 3.58 -2.47 10.31
C ALA A 52 4.62 -2.82 11.39
N LYS A 53 4.18 -3.56 12.42
CA LYS A 53 5.04 -3.89 13.59
C LYS A 53 6.03 -5.03 13.38
N HIS A 54 5.97 -5.75 12.24
CA HIS A 54 6.84 -6.90 11.91
C HIS A 54 6.95 -8.01 12.98
N LEU A 55 5.95 -8.15 13.86
CA LEU A 55 5.97 -9.02 15.05
C LEU A 55 6.18 -10.52 14.79
N ARG A 56 6.05 -10.97 13.53
CA ARG A 56 6.21 -12.36 13.12
C ARG A 56 7.59 -12.66 12.53
N ARG A 57 8.51 -11.70 12.50
CA ARG A 57 9.89 -11.88 11.98
C ARG A 57 10.81 -12.26 13.14
N PHE A 58 11.46 -13.42 13.02
CA PHE A 58 12.34 -13.97 14.07
C PHE A 58 13.79 -14.20 13.61
N LYS A 59 14.03 -14.31 12.30
CA LYS A 59 15.35 -14.58 11.73
C LYS A 59 15.73 -13.55 10.66
N ASN A 60 14.87 -13.40 9.65
CA ASN A 60 15.15 -12.52 8.53
C ASN A 60 14.54 -11.12 8.77
N PRO A 61 15.30 -10.04 8.54
CA PRO A 61 14.76 -8.69 8.56
C PRO A 61 13.61 -8.53 7.55
N PRO A 62 12.65 -7.61 7.78
CA PRO A 62 11.59 -7.36 6.82
C PRO A 62 12.14 -6.81 5.50
N MET A 63 11.61 -7.30 4.38
CA MET A 63 11.96 -6.85 3.03
C MET A 63 11.31 -5.51 2.64
N ASN A 64 10.24 -5.15 3.35
CA ASN A 64 9.50 -3.91 3.18
C ASN A 64 8.90 -3.46 4.53
N THR A 65 8.48 -2.20 4.61
CA THR A 65 7.73 -1.65 5.75
C THR A 65 6.66 -0.69 5.27
N TRP A 66 5.59 -0.49 6.02
CA TRP A 66 4.47 0.36 5.62
C TRP A 66 3.64 0.85 6.80
N ILE A 67 2.85 1.88 6.54
CA ILE A 67 1.66 2.23 7.32
C ILE A 67 0.41 1.89 6.49
N ALA A 68 -0.59 1.28 7.13
CA ALA A 68 -1.87 0.95 6.51
C ALA A 68 -3.01 1.78 7.11
N PHE A 69 -3.96 2.17 6.28
CA PHE A 69 -5.13 2.97 6.60
C PHE A 69 -6.38 2.13 6.42
N SER A 70 -7.09 1.85 7.51
CA SER A 70 -8.26 0.95 7.51
C SER A 70 -9.35 1.43 8.44
N GLY A 71 -10.59 0.98 8.22
CA GLY A 71 -11.75 1.33 9.06
C GLY A 71 -11.79 0.60 10.41
N ASN A 72 -10.87 -0.33 10.68
CA ASN A 72 -10.83 -1.10 11.91
C ASN A 72 -9.73 -0.60 12.85
N PRO A 73 -10.06 -0.07 14.05
CA PRO A 73 -9.06 0.48 14.97
C PRO A 73 -8.07 -0.54 15.51
N ARG A 74 -8.32 -1.85 15.35
CA ARG A 74 -7.48 -2.93 15.88
C ARG A 74 -6.54 -3.54 14.84
N GLY A 75 -6.65 -3.18 13.58
CA GLY A 75 -5.75 -3.64 12.53
C GLY A 75 -6.39 -3.75 11.16
N TYR A 76 -5.53 -3.87 10.15
CA TYR A 76 -5.89 -3.65 8.75
C TYR A 76 -5.98 -4.93 7.90
N LYS A 77 -5.19 -5.96 8.18
CA LYS A 77 -4.96 -7.10 7.27
C LYS A 77 -6.21 -7.88 6.86
N MET A 78 -7.23 -7.91 7.72
CA MET A 78 -8.44 -8.69 7.50
C MET A 78 -9.52 -7.95 6.70
N ALA A 79 -9.26 -6.71 6.30
CA ALA A 79 -10.19 -5.84 5.58
C ALA A 79 -9.47 -5.08 4.45
N PRO A 80 -10.20 -4.54 3.46
CA PRO A 80 -9.64 -3.61 2.49
C PRO A 80 -8.99 -2.41 3.17
N HIS A 81 -7.82 -1.99 2.69
CA HIS A 81 -7.06 -0.86 3.24
C HIS A 81 -6.19 -0.23 2.17
N ILE A 82 -5.76 1.02 2.38
CA ILE A 82 -4.71 1.64 1.57
C ILE A 82 -3.42 1.63 2.39
N MET A 83 -2.28 1.32 1.78
CA MET A 83 -0.98 1.33 2.46
C MET A 83 0.04 2.17 1.72
N LEU A 84 0.86 2.89 2.48
CA LEU A 84 2.05 3.62 2.02
C LEU A 84 3.27 2.95 2.62
N GLY A 85 4.23 2.55 1.78
CA GLY A 85 5.37 1.79 2.25
C GLY A 85 6.61 1.88 1.37
N PHE A 86 7.64 1.17 1.81
CA PHE A 86 8.95 1.10 1.20
C PHE A 86 9.37 -0.34 0.97
N TRP A 87 9.97 -0.57 -0.19
CA TRP A 87 11.02 -1.56 -0.43
C TRP A 87 12.39 -0.88 -0.33
N ASP A 88 13.45 -1.67 -0.44
CA ASP A 88 14.84 -1.19 -0.61
C ASP A 88 15.06 -0.34 -1.87
N ASP A 89 14.21 -0.46 -2.89
CA ASP A 89 14.38 0.20 -4.19
C ASP A 89 13.22 1.10 -4.61
N ARG A 90 12.11 1.15 -3.87
CA ARG A 90 10.94 1.96 -4.23
C ARG A 90 10.01 2.26 -3.06
N LEU A 91 9.40 3.43 -3.10
CA LEU A 91 8.19 3.75 -2.35
C LEU A 91 6.98 3.16 -3.07
N PHE A 92 5.93 2.79 -2.36
CA PHE A 92 4.67 2.35 -2.95
C PHE A 92 3.46 2.89 -2.20
N ILE A 93 2.35 3.05 -2.93
CA ILE A 93 1.00 3.14 -2.37
C ILE A 93 0.16 2.04 -3.01
N TRP A 94 -0.58 1.27 -2.20
CA TRP A 94 -1.50 0.24 -2.67
C TRP A 94 -2.85 0.32 -1.97
N LEU A 95 -3.95 0.37 -2.73
CA LEU A 95 -5.24 -0.16 -2.29
C LEU A 95 -5.14 -1.69 -2.28
N ALA A 96 -5.33 -2.31 -1.13
CA ALA A 96 -5.04 -3.71 -0.90
C ALA A 96 -6.26 -4.49 -0.39
N VAL A 97 -6.50 -5.63 -1.01
CA VAL A 97 -7.30 -6.71 -0.43
C VAL A 97 -6.41 -7.94 -0.31
N LEU A 98 -5.89 -8.16 0.90
CA LEU A 98 -4.89 -9.21 1.12
C LEU A 98 -5.51 -10.61 1.16
N ALA A 99 -4.65 -11.61 1.12
CA ALA A 99 -4.98 -13.01 1.31
C ALA A 99 -5.71 -13.26 2.64
N GLU A 100 -5.35 -12.51 3.70
CA GLU A 100 -5.95 -12.59 5.03
C GLU A 100 -7.33 -11.93 5.17
N ALA A 101 -7.88 -11.31 4.11
CA ALA A 101 -9.20 -10.71 4.16
C ALA A 101 -10.27 -11.76 4.53
N LYS A 102 -11.16 -11.44 5.49
CA LYS A 102 -12.17 -12.40 5.97
C LYS A 102 -13.34 -12.59 5.01
N GLU A 103 -13.69 -11.54 4.26
CA GLU A 103 -14.90 -11.51 3.43
C GLU A 103 -14.60 -11.62 1.93
N ARG A 104 -13.58 -12.39 1.52
CA ARG A 104 -13.14 -12.47 0.11
C ARG A 104 -14.28 -12.81 -0.86
N GLN A 105 -15.18 -13.71 -0.45
CA GLN A 105 -16.34 -14.08 -1.27
C GLN A 105 -17.30 -12.92 -1.51
N ARG A 106 -17.47 -12.02 -0.52
CA ARG A 106 -18.28 -10.80 -0.66
C ARG A 106 -17.55 -9.71 -1.45
N LEU A 107 -16.24 -9.57 -1.23
CA LEU A 107 -15.41 -8.54 -1.87
C LEU A 107 -15.17 -8.79 -3.36
N THR A 108 -15.10 -10.06 -3.75
CA THR A 108 -14.84 -10.46 -5.15
C THR A 108 -15.82 -9.86 -6.17
N PRO A 109 -17.16 -9.98 -6.01
CA PRO A 109 -18.09 -9.36 -6.96
C PRO A 109 -18.03 -7.83 -6.94
N VAL A 110 -17.70 -7.21 -5.80
CA VAL A 110 -17.49 -5.75 -5.70
C VAL A 110 -16.26 -5.34 -6.52
N LEU A 111 -15.13 -6.06 -6.38
CA LEU A 111 -13.93 -5.87 -7.20
C LEU A 111 -14.24 -6.04 -8.69
N ALA A 112 -15.00 -7.07 -9.05
CA ALA A 112 -15.42 -7.32 -10.44
C ALA A 112 -16.15 -6.11 -11.04
N GLY A 113 -17.06 -5.49 -10.29
CA GLY A 113 -17.81 -4.31 -10.72
C GLY A 113 -16.97 -3.04 -10.85
N MET A 114 -15.77 -3.01 -10.28
CA MET A 114 -14.85 -1.86 -10.30
C MET A 114 -13.73 -1.96 -11.34
N LEU A 115 -13.56 -3.11 -12.02
CA LEU A 115 -12.44 -3.30 -12.95
C LEU A 115 -12.37 -2.22 -14.05
N PRO A 116 -13.47 -1.85 -14.73
CA PRO A 116 -13.43 -0.78 -15.72
C PRO A 116 -12.98 0.57 -15.13
N GLN A 117 -13.42 0.89 -13.91
CA GLN A 117 -13.13 2.15 -13.24
C GLN A 117 -11.66 2.25 -12.84
N PHE A 118 -11.02 1.16 -12.43
CA PHE A 118 -9.59 1.15 -12.16
C PHE A 118 -8.77 1.61 -13.37
N THR A 119 -9.20 1.29 -14.59
CA THR A 119 -8.46 1.71 -15.81
C THR A 119 -8.44 3.22 -16.03
N THR A 120 -9.28 3.97 -15.32
CA THR A 120 -9.33 5.45 -15.39
C THR A 120 -8.27 6.15 -14.53
N LEU A 121 -7.60 5.41 -13.63
CA LEU A 121 -6.52 5.95 -12.76
C LEU A 121 -5.27 6.38 -13.56
N GLY A 122 -5.13 5.90 -14.79
CA GLY A 122 -4.05 6.30 -15.71
C GLY A 122 -2.83 5.38 -15.69
N ALA A 123 -1.90 5.63 -16.63
CA ALA A 123 -0.80 4.73 -16.97
C ALA A 123 0.29 4.58 -15.89
N THR A 124 0.32 5.47 -14.90
CA THR A 124 1.28 5.39 -13.78
C THR A 124 0.82 4.44 -12.67
N TYR A 125 -0.38 3.88 -12.80
CA TYR A 125 -0.89 2.88 -11.87
C TYR A 125 -0.64 1.46 -12.35
N GLU A 126 -0.51 0.57 -11.39
CA GLU A 126 -0.13 -0.81 -11.55
C GLU A 126 -1.06 -1.73 -10.75
N ILE A 127 -1.01 -3.03 -11.07
CA ILE A 127 -1.65 -4.12 -10.35
C ILE A 127 -0.58 -5.10 -9.86
N SER A 128 -0.64 -5.46 -8.57
CA SER A 128 0.22 -6.49 -7.98
C SER A 128 -0.61 -7.60 -7.36
N GLN A 129 -0.01 -8.78 -7.27
CA GLN A 129 -0.66 -10.01 -6.78
C GLN A 129 -0.23 -10.39 -5.36
N ASN A 130 0.80 -9.74 -4.82
CA ASN A 130 1.44 -10.15 -3.58
C ASN A 130 2.20 -9.00 -2.92
N HIS A 131 1.75 -8.53 -1.76
CA HIS A 131 2.41 -7.47 -0.99
C HIS A 131 3.79 -7.86 -0.44
N MET A 132 4.16 -9.14 -0.52
CA MET A 132 5.49 -9.66 -0.20
C MET A 132 6.38 -9.87 -1.43
N ALA A 133 5.99 -9.37 -2.60
CA ALA A 133 6.82 -9.41 -3.80
C ALA A 133 6.82 -8.04 -4.50
N LYS A 134 7.95 -7.71 -5.15
CA LYS A 134 8.12 -6.46 -5.90
C LYS A 134 7.39 -6.41 -7.25
N PRO A 135 7.23 -7.51 -8.02
CA PRO A 135 6.61 -7.42 -9.34
C PRO A 135 5.19 -6.85 -9.30
N ALA A 136 4.93 -5.98 -10.27
CA ALA A 136 3.62 -5.45 -10.61
C ALA A 136 3.48 -5.46 -12.15
N ALA A 137 2.27 -5.29 -12.64
CA ALA A 137 1.96 -5.17 -14.06
C ALA A 137 1.16 -3.91 -14.32
N ASP A 138 1.19 -3.42 -15.56
CA ASP A 138 0.40 -2.25 -15.97
C ASP A 138 -1.09 -2.45 -15.65
N LEU A 139 -1.77 -1.37 -15.22
CA LEU A 139 -3.18 -1.40 -14.86
C LEU A 139 -4.11 -1.42 -16.09
N THR A 140 -4.05 -2.49 -16.87
CA THR A 140 -4.94 -2.75 -18.00
C THR A 140 -6.15 -3.59 -17.56
N LEU A 141 -7.27 -3.48 -18.27
CA LEU A 141 -8.45 -4.33 -18.01
C LEU A 141 -8.10 -5.82 -18.02
N ARG A 142 -7.28 -6.25 -18.98
CA ARG A 142 -6.80 -7.64 -19.09
C ARG A 142 -6.02 -8.09 -17.84
N ASN A 143 -5.12 -7.27 -17.33
CA ASN A 143 -4.33 -7.61 -16.15
C ASN A 143 -5.19 -7.60 -14.88
N LEU A 144 -6.18 -6.70 -14.80
CA LEU A 144 -7.17 -6.64 -13.73
C LEU A 144 -8.05 -7.90 -13.69
N GLU A 145 -8.60 -8.32 -14.82
CA GLU A 145 -9.40 -9.56 -14.94
C GLU A 145 -8.59 -10.79 -14.55
N LYS A 146 -7.37 -10.90 -15.10
CA LYS A 146 -6.44 -11.99 -14.76
C LYS A 146 -6.11 -11.98 -13.26
N GLN A 147 -5.93 -10.81 -12.67
CA GLN A 147 -5.63 -10.71 -11.24
C GLN A 147 -6.82 -11.09 -10.38
N LEU A 148 -8.04 -10.69 -10.76
CA LEU A 148 -9.24 -11.07 -10.04
C LEU A 148 -9.46 -12.60 -10.08
N GLU A 149 -9.28 -13.23 -11.24
CA GLU A 149 -9.34 -14.70 -11.38
C GLU A 149 -8.28 -15.39 -10.50
N HIS A 150 -7.05 -14.88 -10.50
CA HIS A 150 -6.00 -15.40 -9.64
C HIS A 150 -6.34 -15.23 -8.15
N TYR A 151 -6.87 -14.07 -7.77
CA TYR A 151 -7.30 -13.77 -6.41
C TYR A 151 -8.45 -14.68 -5.94
N GLN A 152 -9.36 -15.07 -6.83
CA GLN A 152 -10.45 -16.01 -6.51
C GLN A 152 -9.94 -17.44 -6.27
N THR A 153 -8.94 -17.87 -7.05
CA THR A 153 -8.51 -19.27 -7.11
C THR A 153 -7.33 -19.57 -6.19
N VAL A 154 -6.49 -18.58 -5.88
CA VAL A 154 -5.28 -18.76 -5.08
C VAL A 154 -5.44 -18.14 -3.69
N LYS A 155 -5.43 -18.99 -2.67
CA LYS A 155 -5.60 -18.59 -1.26
C LYS A 155 -4.58 -17.56 -0.79
N GLN A 156 -3.35 -17.60 -1.29
CA GLN A 156 -2.28 -16.67 -0.90
C GLN A 156 -2.16 -15.44 -1.81
N ALA A 157 -3.02 -15.32 -2.83
CA ALA A 157 -3.03 -14.13 -3.68
C ALA A 157 -3.68 -12.95 -2.95
N ASP A 158 -3.13 -11.77 -3.22
CA ASP A 158 -3.68 -10.47 -2.86
C ASP A 158 -4.27 -9.80 -4.10
N PHE A 159 -5.07 -8.75 -3.93
CA PHE A 159 -5.46 -7.85 -5.02
C PHE A 159 -5.00 -6.43 -4.66
N LEU A 160 -4.01 -5.91 -5.39
CA LEU A 160 -3.36 -4.63 -5.08
C LEU A 160 -3.37 -3.67 -6.26
N VAL A 161 -4.03 -2.51 -6.16
CA VAL A 161 -4.03 -1.45 -7.18
C VAL A 161 -3.38 -0.20 -6.62
N GLY A 162 -2.47 0.42 -7.35
CA GLY A 162 -1.69 1.53 -6.79
C GLY A 162 -0.51 1.94 -7.65
N ARG A 163 0.50 2.56 -7.03
CA ARG A 163 1.65 3.18 -7.71
C ARG A 163 2.94 2.93 -6.95
N GLN A 164 4.05 3.04 -7.66
CA GLN A 164 5.39 2.96 -7.09
C GLN A 164 6.29 4.09 -7.61
N TRP A 165 7.29 4.47 -6.80
CA TRP A 165 8.33 5.43 -7.17
C TRP A 165 9.69 4.85 -6.82
N PHE A 166 10.55 4.67 -7.82
CA PHE A 166 11.87 4.08 -7.62
C PHE A 166 12.79 5.04 -6.86
N LYS A 167 13.72 4.52 -6.04
CA LYS A 167 14.60 5.32 -5.17
C LYS A 167 15.42 6.42 -5.87
N ASN A 168 15.57 6.35 -7.20
CA ASN A 168 16.31 7.32 -8.01
C ASN A 168 15.39 8.24 -8.81
N ASP A 169 14.07 8.22 -8.55
CA ASP A 169 13.10 9.10 -9.17
C ASP A 169 13.33 10.55 -8.67
N PRO A 170 13.43 11.55 -9.56
CA PRO A 170 13.63 12.95 -9.18
C PRO A 170 12.60 13.50 -8.20
N ILE A 171 11.43 12.86 -8.06
CA ILE A 171 10.42 13.27 -7.08
C ILE A 171 10.96 13.31 -5.64
N PHE A 172 12.01 12.55 -5.32
CA PHE A 172 12.62 12.55 -3.99
C PHE A 172 13.49 13.79 -3.70
N ASP A 173 13.77 14.62 -4.71
CA ASP A 173 14.48 15.90 -4.58
C ASP A 173 13.53 17.07 -4.26
N ASP A 174 12.22 16.88 -4.41
CA ASP A 174 11.17 17.87 -4.13
C ASP A 174 10.18 17.34 -3.07
N PRO A 175 10.43 17.64 -1.77
CA PRO A 175 9.57 17.19 -0.69
C PRO A 175 8.10 17.63 -0.81
N ASP A 176 7.83 18.83 -1.33
CA ASP A 176 6.47 19.36 -1.43
C ASP A 176 5.72 18.69 -2.58
N GLN A 177 6.37 18.50 -3.72
CA GLN A 177 5.82 17.75 -4.84
C GLN A 177 5.58 16.28 -4.47
N LEU A 178 6.50 15.64 -3.75
CA LEU A 178 6.32 14.28 -3.27
C LEU A 178 5.11 14.21 -2.35
N ARG A 179 5.02 15.09 -1.35
CA ARG A 179 3.87 15.14 -0.43
C ARG A 179 2.55 15.30 -1.19
N ALA A 180 2.47 16.26 -2.11
CA ALA A 180 1.28 16.49 -2.92
C ALA A 180 0.89 15.25 -3.75
N THR A 181 1.89 14.59 -4.36
CA THR A 181 1.69 13.39 -5.18
C THR A 181 1.18 12.20 -4.37
N LEU A 182 1.71 11.99 -3.15
CA LEU A 182 1.21 10.93 -2.27
C LEU A 182 -0.23 11.21 -1.84
N LEU A 183 -0.55 12.43 -1.41
CA LEU A 183 -1.91 12.81 -1.03
C LEU A 183 -2.89 12.66 -2.19
N GLN A 184 -2.51 13.11 -3.40
CA GLN A 184 -3.31 12.93 -4.60
C GLN A 184 -3.57 11.44 -4.90
N THR A 185 -2.56 10.59 -4.76
CA THR A 185 -2.71 9.14 -4.96
C THR A 185 -3.70 8.53 -3.95
N PHE A 186 -3.68 8.99 -2.68
CA PHE A 186 -4.68 8.58 -1.68
C PHE A 186 -6.09 9.08 -2.03
N ALA A 187 -6.23 10.31 -2.51
CA ALA A 187 -7.51 10.86 -2.95
C ALA A 187 -8.09 10.05 -4.13
N GLU A 188 -7.27 9.70 -5.12
CA GLU A 188 -7.66 8.92 -6.30
C GLU A 188 -8.08 7.48 -5.94
N LEU A 189 -7.47 6.89 -4.92
CA LEU A 189 -7.81 5.54 -4.44
C LEU A 189 -8.98 5.52 -3.44
N ALA A 190 -9.32 6.65 -2.82
CA ALA A 190 -10.33 6.74 -1.77
C ALA A 190 -11.74 6.27 -2.19
N PRO A 191 -12.27 6.60 -3.40
CA PRO A 191 -13.58 6.12 -3.83
C PRO A 191 -13.68 4.60 -3.97
N PHE A 192 -12.58 3.95 -4.40
CA PHE A 192 -12.51 2.49 -4.49
C PHE A 192 -12.43 1.84 -3.10
N TYR A 193 -11.65 2.44 -2.19
CA TYR A 193 -11.61 2.02 -0.79
C TYR A 193 -12.99 2.13 -0.13
N GLU A 194 -13.71 3.23 -0.34
CA GLU A 194 -15.06 3.43 0.21
C GLU A 194 -16.00 2.34 -0.28
N THR A 195 -16.03 2.09 -1.60
CA THR A 195 -16.87 1.05 -2.22
C THR A 195 -16.61 -0.35 -1.64
N LEU A 196 -15.35 -0.68 -1.33
CA LEU A 196 -14.97 -1.95 -0.71
C LEU A 196 -15.36 -2.08 0.77
N ASN A 197 -15.60 -0.95 1.45
CA ASN A 197 -15.95 -0.88 2.87
C ASN A 197 -17.44 -0.51 3.11
N LEU A 198 -18.26 -0.57 2.07
CA LEU A 198 -19.72 -0.55 2.17
C LEU A 198 -20.25 -1.85 2.78
#